data_AF-A0AAN0M8Q5-F1
#
_entry.id   AF-A0AAN0M8Q5-F1
#
_cell.length_a   1.000
_cell.length_b   1.000
_cell.length_c   1.000
_cell.angle_alpha   90.00
_cell.angle_beta   90.00
_cell.angle_gamma   90.00
#
_symmetry.space_group_name_H-M   'P 1'
#
loop_
_entity.id
_entity.type
_entity.pdbx_description
1 polymer ?
#
loop_
_entity_poly.entity_id
_entity_poly.type
_entity_poly.pdbx_seq_one_letter_code
_entity_poly.pdbx_strand_id
1 'polypeptide(L)'
;MVTIARLTQNTARDRLNADGAAAMGLAAPLLSPIWTTPANAPAATDFDAARLILSDLPLLVPFQGILETIDMARDVFDVDGAPPSGAITRIRLHPQAAARLMTLARHRYAGAGAPLHHPVPVQVVLRGAVGAPLAPQWWEPGDNLGLTGDVSFHDARGLIICPLASAAMFADLLAAYPAARRLSPDVTNQSAAADDAGGVATIAALDGPAPATTIHVVNPHGGLFVPAMEDRTLTRRSGSTVTETLTPSGLMDLPADQSLQGSDADQAAEDAANADDAHDFDTGARLRWGWAHEGRLGRAALTAPPLAAGTLSRQFLRLMMVDLTWHLLGNRTAASHQNIPPDDGLIPTAYQPKVRPDVPITYLPDGMATLAAAGAAITNFQAADPGSHVILAVSPVIEPGLVTPPAPDAAGRWPIWPPGGWRALPMPRNHRQTG
;
A
#
# COMPACT_ATOMS: atom_id res chain seq x y z
N MET A 1 20.84 -31.22 -38.53
CA MET A 1 21.00 -29.76 -38.70
C MET A 1 19.72 -29.12 -38.18
N VAL A 2 19.74 -28.48 -37.01
CA VAL A 2 18.53 -27.86 -36.43
C VAL A 2 18.34 -26.51 -37.10
N THR A 3 17.31 -26.38 -37.92
CA THR A 3 16.96 -25.11 -38.56
C THR A 3 16.41 -24.18 -37.47
N ILE A 4 17.21 -23.23 -37.01
CA ILE A 4 16.73 -22.19 -36.09
C ILE A 4 15.79 -21.30 -36.89
N ALA A 5 14.49 -21.39 -36.60
CA ALA A 5 13.49 -20.54 -37.24
C ALA A 5 13.80 -19.06 -36.93
N ARG A 6 14.06 -18.26 -37.97
CA ARG A 6 14.19 -16.81 -37.82
C ARG A 6 12.81 -16.22 -37.58
N LEU A 7 12.63 -15.54 -36.44
CA LEU A 7 11.46 -14.71 -36.21
C LEU A 7 11.48 -13.52 -37.19
N THR A 8 10.66 -13.57 -38.23
CA THR A 8 10.43 -12.43 -39.13
C THR A 8 9.13 -11.71 -38.73
N GLN A 9 8.94 -10.47 -39.19
CA GLN A 9 7.69 -9.74 -38.96
C GLN A 9 6.47 -10.51 -39.50
N ASN A 10 6.60 -11.16 -40.66
CA ASN A 10 5.53 -11.99 -41.22
C ASN A 10 5.25 -13.20 -40.34
N THR A 11 6.29 -13.92 -39.92
CA THR A 11 6.14 -15.09 -39.02
C THR A 11 5.53 -14.69 -37.67
N ALA A 12 5.91 -13.54 -37.11
CA ALA A 12 5.32 -13.02 -35.88
C ALA A 12 3.85 -12.63 -36.06
N ARG A 13 3.50 -11.99 -37.18
CA ARG A 13 2.11 -11.66 -37.54
C ARG A 13 1.27 -12.92 -37.73
N ASP A 14 1.78 -13.91 -38.45
CA ASP A 14 1.07 -15.14 -38.73
C ASP A 14 0.86 -15.94 -37.43
N ARG A 15 1.84 -15.95 -36.53
CA ARG A 15 1.71 -16.51 -35.18
C ARG A 15 0.70 -15.77 -34.32
N LEU A 16 0.71 -14.44 -34.33
CA LEU A 16 -0.28 -13.65 -33.59
C LEU A 16 -1.70 -13.88 -34.12
N ASN A 17 -1.85 -14.03 -35.43
CA ASN A 17 -3.14 -14.31 -36.07
C ASN A 17 -3.65 -15.73 -35.75
N ALA A 18 -2.75 -16.72 -35.72
CA ALA A 18 -3.11 -18.12 -35.47
C ALA A 18 -3.29 -18.43 -33.97
N ASP A 19 -2.33 -17.99 -33.15
CA ASP A 19 -2.20 -18.39 -31.74
C ASP A 19 -2.68 -17.27 -30.78
N GLY A 20 -3.04 -16.08 -31.29
CA GLY A 20 -3.52 -14.96 -30.48
C GLY A 20 -2.50 -14.49 -29.45
N ALA A 21 -2.95 -14.18 -28.23
CA ALA A 21 -2.06 -13.75 -27.16
C ALA A 21 -1.05 -14.84 -26.76
N ALA A 22 -1.36 -16.13 -26.98
CA ALA A 22 -0.45 -17.24 -26.71
C ALA A 22 0.81 -17.20 -27.59
N ALA A 23 0.77 -16.50 -28.73
CA ALA A 23 1.97 -16.24 -29.55
C ALA A 23 3.08 -15.50 -28.79
N MET A 24 2.75 -14.78 -27.72
CA MET A 24 3.72 -14.12 -26.85
C MET A 24 4.41 -15.08 -25.84
N GLY A 25 4.05 -16.36 -25.87
CA GLY A 25 4.64 -17.42 -25.05
C GLY A 25 4.55 -17.13 -23.55
N LEU A 26 5.68 -17.29 -22.85
CA LEU A 26 5.77 -17.15 -21.39
C LEU A 26 5.30 -15.79 -20.87
N ALA A 27 5.33 -14.76 -21.71
CA ALA A 27 5.00 -13.40 -21.32
C ALA A 27 3.50 -13.07 -21.56
N ALA A 28 2.71 -14.00 -22.08
CA ALA A 28 1.27 -13.81 -22.25
C ALA A 28 0.53 -13.96 -20.89
N PRO A 29 -0.35 -13.02 -20.51
CA PRO A 29 -1.21 -13.17 -19.34
C PRO A 29 -2.40 -14.09 -19.68
N LEU A 30 -2.14 -15.38 -19.90
CA LEU A 30 -3.21 -16.34 -20.21
C LEU A 30 -3.89 -16.83 -18.93
N LEU A 31 -5.22 -16.78 -18.92
CA LEU A 31 -6.07 -17.07 -17.77
C LEU A 31 -7.06 -18.19 -18.10
N SER A 32 -7.31 -19.05 -17.12
CA SER A 32 -8.32 -20.10 -17.21
C SER A 32 -9.69 -19.57 -16.78
N PRO A 33 -10.77 -19.85 -17.55
CA PRO A 33 -12.14 -19.56 -17.13
C PRO A 33 -12.64 -20.50 -16.02
N ILE A 34 -11.97 -21.62 -15.76
CA ILE A 34 -12.33 -22.62 -14.74
C ILE A 34 -11.17 -22.90 -13.80
N TRP A 35 -11.46 -23.07 -12.52
CA TRP A 35 -10.46 -23.43 -11.49
C TRP A 35 -10.71 -24.80 -10.88
N THR A 36 -11.89 -25.39 -11.08
CA THR A 36 -12.15 -26.78 -10.74
C THR A 36 -13.02 -27.45 -11.80
N THR A 37 -13.11 -28.76 -11.74
CA THR A 37 -14.07 -29.51 -12.54
C THR A 37 -15.47 -29.39 -11.94
N PRO A 38 -16.55 -29.58 -12.73
CA PRO A 38 -17.91 -29.57 -12.21
C PRO A 38 -18.17 -30.52 -11.03
N ALA A 39 -17.46 -31.66 -10.98
CA ALA A 39 -17.59 -32.64 -9.90
C ALA A 39 -16.95 -32.17 -8.58
N ASN A 40 -16.02 -31.23 -8.66
CA ASN A 40 -15.28 -30.67 -7.52
C ASN A 40 -15.51 -29.15 -7.43
N ALA A 41 -16.67 -28.67 -7.87
CA ALA A 41 -17.01 -27.27 -7.73
C ALA A 41 -17.10 -26.91 -6.23
N PRO A 42 -16.36 -25.88 -5.75
CA PRO A 42 -16.41 -25.50 -4.35
C PRO A 42 -17.82 -25.05 -3.95
N ALA A 43 -18.17 -25.28 -2.70
CA ALA A 43 -19.37 -24.76 -2.06
C ALA A 43 -19.03 -23.54 -1.18
N ALA A 44 -20.06 -22.83 -0.73
CA ALA A 44 -19.90 -21.68 0.17
C ALA A 44 -19.13 -22.03 1.45
N THR A 45 -19.30 -23.26 1.97
CA THR A 45 -18.61 -23.77 3.16
C THR A 45 -17.12 -23.97 2.98
N ASP A 46 -16.64 -24.02 1.74
CA ASP A 46 -15.23 -24.26 1.44
C ASP A 46 -14.43 -22.96 1.46
N PHE A 47 -15.10 -21.81 1.47
CA PHE A 47 -14.47 -20.50 1.62
C PHE A 47 -14.35 -20.10 3.10
N ASP A 48 -13.11 -19.94 3.57
CA ASP A 48 -12.83 -19.35 4.88
C ASP A 48 -12.52 -17.86 4.70
N ALA A 49 -13.49 -17.02 5.06
CA ALA A 49 -13.39 -15.56 4.96
C ALA A 49 -12.37 -14.95 5.93
N ALA A 50 -12.10 -15.60 7.08
CA ALA A 50 -11.14 -15.09 8.06
C ALA A 50 -9.69 -15.35 7.60
N ARG A 51 -9.46 -16.45 6.89
CA ARG A 51 -8.14 -16.83 6.36
C ARG A 51 -7.94 -16.47 4.88
N LEU A 52 -8.99 -16.03 4.19
CA LEU A 52 -9.00 -15.76 2.74
C LEU A 52 -8.51 -16.96 1.91
N ILE A 53 -9.03 -18.15 2.20
CA ILE A 53 -8.66 -19.41 1.52
C ILE A 53 -9.87 -20.14 0.96
N LEU A 54 -9.63 -20.94 -0.08
CA LEU A 54 -10.54 -22.01 -0.51
C LEU A 54 -9.95 -23.34 -0.05
N SER A 55 -10.65 -24.04 0.84
CA SER A 55 -10.18 -25.25 1.51
C SER A 55 -10.25 -26.48 0.60
N ASP A 56 -9.25 -27.37 0.73
CA ASP A 56 -9.22 -28.71 0.11
C ASP A 56 -9.60 -28.76 -1.39
N LEU A 57 -9.14 -27.77 -2.17
CA LEU A 57 -9.55 -27.60 -3.56
C LEU A 57 -8.62 -28.38 -4.53
N PRO A 58 -9.14 -29.29 -5.37
CA PRO A 58 -8.38 -29.90 -6.46
C PRO A 58 -8.28 -28.91 -7.63
N LEU A 59 -7.29 -28.02 -7.53
CA LEU A 59 -7.16 -26.83 -8.36
C LEU A 59 -6.71 -27.17 -9.79
N LEU A 60 -7.48 -26.70 -10.77
CA LEU A 60 -7.03 -26.49 -12.14
C LEU A 60 -6.27 -25.16 -12.23
N VAL A 61 -5.16 -25.17 -12.96
CA VAL A 61 -4.21 -24.05 -13.02
C VAL A 61 -4.91 -22.74 -13.44
N PRO A 62 -4.98 -21.71 -12.57
CA PRO A 62 -5.73 -20.47 -12.87
C PRO A 62 -5.13 -19.64 -14.00
N PHE A 63 -3.81 -19.72 -14.17
CA PHE A 63 -3.07 -18.95 -15.16
C PHE A 63 -1.74 -19.63 -15.48
N GLN A 64 -1.20 -19.26 -16.62
CA GLN A 64 0.02 -19.84 -17.16
C GLN A 64 1.22 -19.46 -16.29
N GLY A 65 1.96 -20.44 -15.77
CA GLY A 65 3.00 -20.13 -14.79
C GLY A 65 4.00 -21.25 -14.53
N ILE A 66 4.90 -20.95 -13.60
CA ILE A 66 5.89 -21.90 -13.10
C ILE A 66 5.38 -22.42 -11.76
N LEU A 67 5.18 -23.74 -11.67
CA LEU A 67 4.91 -24.45 -10.43
C LEU A 67 6.25 -24.75 -9.74
N GLU A 68 6.37 -24.40 -8.47
CA GLU A 68 7.52 -24.71 -7.63
C GLU A 68 7.09 -25.06 -6.21
N THR A 69 7.83 -25.97 -5.57
CA THR A 69 7.64 -26.34 -4.17
C THR A 69 8.74 -25.68 -3.34
N ILE A 70 8.37 -25.02 -2.25
CA ILE A 70 9.29 -24.23 -1.41
C ILE A 70 9.09 -24.63 0.04
N ASP A 71 10.16 -25.02 0.72
CA ASP A 71 10.11 -25.47 2.11
C ASP A 71 9.78 -24.36 3.12
N MET A 72 10.13 -23.11 2.79
CA MET A 72 9.84 -21.92 3.60
C MET A 72 9.60 -20.71 2.69
N ALA A 73 8.34 -20.30 2.54
CA ALA A 73 7.99 -19.13 1.74
C ALA A 73 8.00 -17.85 2.58
N ARG A 74 9.13 -17.14 2.56
CA ARG A 74 9.29 -15.84 3.24
C ARG A 74 8.77 -14.65 2.42
N ASP A 75 8.40 -14.90 1.18
CA ASP A 75 7.93 -13.93 0.19
C ASP A 75 6.42 -14.05 -0.08
N VAL A 76 5.72 -14.81 0.76
CA VAL A 76 4.27 -15.01 0.76
C VAL A 76 3.80 -14.76 2.18
N PHE A 77 2.68 -14.05 2.34
CA PHE A 77 2.12 -13.68 3.62
C PHE A 77 0.64 -14.04 3.68
N ASP A 78 0.22 -14.59 4.82
CA ASP A 78 -1.18 -14.83 5.17
C ASP A 78 -1.88 -13.52 5.59
N VAL A 79 -3.17 -13.63 5.94
CA VAL A 79 -4.01 -12.48 6.36
C VAL A 79 -3.38 -11.73 7.52
N ASP A 80 -2.74 -12.45 8.43
CA ASP A 80 -2.06 -11.93 9.61
C ASP A 80 -0.72 -11.24 9.29
N GLY A 81 -0.25 -11.35 8.05
CA GLY A 81 1.06 -10.86 7.64
C GLY A 81 2.21 -11.78 8.02
N ALA A 82 1.94 -12.96 8.57
CA ALA A 82 2.95 -13.97 8.82
C ALA A 82 3.17 -14.82 7.55
N PRO A 83 4.38 -15.35 7.33
CA PRO A 83 4.59 -16.32 6.26
C PRO A 83 3.84 -17.63 6.57
N PRO A 84 3.30 -18.32 5.56
CA PRO A 84 2.69 -19.63 5.75
C PRO A 84 3.63 -20.61 6.45
N SER A 85 3.08 -21.44 7.33
CA SER A 85 3.86 -22.47 8.02
C SER A 85 4.07 -23.70 7.14
N GLY A 86 5.30 -24.22 7.13
CA GLY A 86 5.66 -25.43 6.39
C GLY A 86 5.92 -25.21 4.90
N ALA A 87 6.09 -26.33 4.19
CA ALA A 87 6.31 -26.33 2.75
C ALA A 87 5.03 -25.91 2.01
N ILE A 88 5.20 -25.08 0.99
CA ILE A 88 4.12 -24.67 0.10
C ILE A 88 4.42 -25.09 -1.33
N THR A 89 3.36 -25.35 -2.09
CA THR A 89 3.43 -25.44 -3.55
C THR A 89 2.83 -24.17 -4.13
N ARG A 90 3.51 -23.52 -5.08
CA ARG A 90 2.98 -22.30 -5.70
C ARG A 90 3.11 -22.31 -7.21
N ILE A 91 2.16 -21.65 -7.86
CA ILE A 91 2.23 -21.30 -9.28
C ILE A 91 2.41 -19.81 -9.38
N ARG A 92 3.47 -19.37 -10.07
CA ARG A 92 3.78 -17.95 -10.25
C ARG A 92 3.77 -17.56 -11.73
N LEU A 93 3.12 -16.45 -12.05
CA LEU A 93 3.22 -15.82 -13.36
C LEU A 93 4.67 -15.45 -13.66
N HIS A 94 5.06 -15.58 -14.93
CA HIS A 94 6.30 -14.96 -15.39
C HIS A 94 6.24 -13.43 -15.15
N PRO A 95 7.33 -12.75 -14.72
CA PRO A 95 7.29 -11.33 -14.37
C PRO A 95 6.70 -10.41 -15.46
N GLN A 96 6.95 -10.73 -16.74
CA GLN A 96 6.38 -9.98 -17.86
C GLN A 96 4.89 -10.26 -18.07
N ALA A 97 4.41 -11.48 -17.80
CA ALA A 97 2.99 -11.79 -17.83
C ALA A 97 2.26 -11.08 -16.68
N ALA A 98 2.85 -11.07 -15.47
CA ALA A 98 2.34 -10.31 -14.32
C ALA A 98 2.24 -8.80 -14.62
N ALA A 99 3.29 -8.19 -15.17
CA ALA A 99 3.28 -6.77 -15.54
C ALA A 99 2.20 -6.42 -16.59
N ARG A 100 1.96 -7.32 -17.55
CA ARG A 100 0.89 -7.15 -18.55
C ARG A 100 -0.49 -7.35 -17.95
N LEU A 101 -0.68 -8.33 -17.07
CA LEU A 101 -1.93 -8.52 -16.35
C LEU A 101 -2.27 -7.28 -15.51
N MET A 102 -1.29 -6.70 -14.81
CA MET A 102 -1.46 -5.43 -14.09
C MET A 102 -1.81 -4.28 -15.02
N THR A 103 -1.25 -4.25 -16.23
CA THR A 103 -1.58 -3.22 -17.24
C THR A 103 -3.00 -3.38 -17.75
N LEU A 104 -3.47 -4.60 -18.01
CA LEU A 104 -4.85 -4.90 -18.40
C LEU A 104 -5.83 -4.52 -17.30
N ALA A 105 -5.52 -4.89 -16.04
CA ALA A 105 -6.32 -4.52 -14.87
C ALA A 105 -6.35 -3.00 -14.67
N ARG A 106 -5.22 -2.30 -14.81
CA ARG A 106 -5.17 -0.83 -14.75
C ARG A 106 -6.02 -0.20 -15.85
N HIS A 107 -5.90 -0.66 -17.10
CA HIS A 107 -6.70 -0.15 -18.20
C HIS A 107 -8.20 -0.39 -18.01
N ARG A 108 -8.56 -1.49 -17.34
CA ARG A 108 -9.96 -1.84 -17.08
C ARG A 108 -10.55 -1.07 -15.89
N TYR A 109 -9.84 -1.00 -14.77
CA TYR A 109 -10.41 -0.56 -13.49
C TYR A 109 -9.99 0.85 -13.07
N ALA A 110 -8.83 1.34 -13.50
CA ALA A 110 -8.34 2.65 -13.09
C ALA A 110 -8.73 3.73 -14.12
N GLY A 111 -9.08 4.91 -13.63
CA GLY A 111 -9.31 6.09 -14.47
C GLY A 111 -8.03 6.53 -15.19
N ALA A 112 -8.16 7.34 -16.24
CA ALA A 112 -7.01 7.88 -16.95
C ALA A 112 -6.08 8.65 -15.99
N GLY A 113 -4.83 8.19 -15.85
CA GLY A 113 -3.83 8.77 -14.95
C GLY A 113 -3.98 8.39 -13.47
N ALA A 114 -5.00 7.60 -13.10
CA ALA A 114 -5.21 7.13 -11.73
C ALA A 114 -4.42 5.83 -11.45
N PRO A 115 -4.01 5.59 -10.19
CA PRO A 115 -3.41 4.32 -9.80
C PRO A 115 -4.44 3.18 -9.81
N LEU A 116 -3.94 1.95 -9.92
CA LEU A 116 -4.77 0.75 -9.75
C LEU A 116 -4.86 0.44 -8.25
N HIS A 117 -6.07 0.42 -7.70
CA HIS A 117 -6.32 0.14 -6.28
C HIS A 117 -6.49 -1.35 -5.97
N HIS A 118 -6.93 -2.13 -6.96
CA HIS A 118 -7.22 -3.56 -6.81
C HIS A 118 -5.93 -4.37 -6.90
N PRO A 119 -5.59 -5.17 -5.88
CA PRO A 119 -4.47 -6.09 -5.95
C PRO A 119 -4.68 -7.11 -7.08
N VAL A 120 -3.65 -7.33 -7.89
CA VAL A 120 -3.70 -8.27 -9.02
C VAL A 120 -3.08 -9.60 -8.59
N PRO A 121 -3.81 -10.73 -8.72
CA PRO A 121 -3.26 -12.04 -8.38
C PRO A 121 -2.19 -12.42 -9.40
N VAL A 122 -0.97 -12.65 -8.93
CA VAL A 122 0.17 -13.07 -9.77
C VAL A 122 0.79 -14.39 -9.34
N GLN A 123 0.38 -14.88 -8.18
CA GLN A 123 0.78 -16.18 -7.68
C GLN A 123 -0.39 -16.83 -6.94
N VAL A 124 -0.46 -18.15 -7.04
CA VAL A 124 -1.40 -19.00 -6.33
C VAL A 124 -0.61 -19.98 -5.50
N VAL A 125 -1.03 -20.16 -4.26
CA VAL A 125 -0.36 -21.01 -3.28
C VAL A 125 -1.33 -22.12 -2.88
N LEU A 126 -0.85 -23.36 -2.92
CA LEU A 126 -1.50 -24.54 -2.39
C LEU A 126 -0.74 -24.97 -1.13
N ARG A 127 -1.45 -24.99 -0.01
CA ARG A 127 -0.95 -25.46 1.28
C ARG A 127 -1.49 -26.85 1.59
N GLY A 128 -0.68 -27.66 2.26
CA GLY A 128 -1.04 -29.05 2.58
C GLY A 128 -1.05 -30.00 1.37
N ALA A 129 -0.68 -29.52 0.18
CA ALA A 129 -0.62 -30.35 -1.02
C ALA A 129 0.51 -31.39 -0.91
N VAL A 130 0.16 -32.67 -1.09
CA VAL A 130 1.09 -33.80 -1.06
C VAL A 130 1.41 -34.23 -2.49
N GLY A 131 2.68 -34.55 -2.76
CA GLY A 131 3.10 -35.09 -4.06
C GLY A 131 3.44 -34.04 -5.12
N ALA A 132 3.59 -32.77 -4.72
CA ALA A 132 4.02 -31.73 -5.63
C ALA A 132 5.44 -32.00 -6.18
N PRO A 133 5.71 -31.70 -7.46
CA PRO A 133 7.03 -31.89 -8.04
C PRO A 133 8.04 -30.96 -7.37
N LEU A 134 9.22 -31.52 -7.06
CA LEU A 134 10.33 -30.77 -6.45
C LEU A 134 11.04 -29.86 -7.45
N ALA A 135 11.03 -30.23 -8.74
CA ALA A 135 11.63 -29.44 -9.80
C ALA A 135 10.62 -28.42 -10.33
N PRO A 136 11.03 -27.15 -10.57
CA PRO A 136 10.16 -26.17 -11.18
C PRO A 136 9.68 -26.63 -12.56
N GLN A 137 8.37 -26.57 -12.78
CA GLN A 137 7.74 -27.03 -14.02
C GLN A 137 6.81 -25.98 -14.59
N TRP A 138 6.67 -26.03 -15.91
CA TRP A 138 5.76 -25.17 -16.64
C TRP A 138 4.36 -25.78 -16.68
N TRP A 139 3.34 -24.94 -16.48
CA TRP A 139 1.94 -25.34 -16.51
C TRP A 139 1.09 -24.36 -17.30
N GLU A 140 0.15 -24.90 -18.06
CA GLU A 140 -0.82 -24.14 -18.85
C GLU A 140 -2.12 -23.89 -18.06
N PRO A 141 -2.86 -22.81 -18.36
CA PRO A 141 -4.13 -22.54 -17.72
C PRO A 141 -5.12 -23.68 -17.95
N GLY A 142 -5.77 -24.15 -16.88
CA GLY A 142 -6.75 -25.24 -16.90
C GLY A 142 -6.14 -26.63 -16.73
N ASP A 143 -4.81 -26.79 -16.75
CA ASP A 143 -4.18 -28.07 -16.44
C ASP A 143 -4.59 -28.58 -15.05
N ASN A 144 -4.74 -29.90 -14.93
CA ASN A 144 -4.97 -30.55 -13.64
C ASN A 144 -3.62 -30.88 -12.98
N LEU A 145 -3.35 -30.25 -11.83
CA LEU A 145 -2.13 -30.48 -11.06
C LEU A 145 -2.07 -31.88 -10.44
N GLY A 146 -3.22 -32.54 -10.27
CA GLY A 146 -3.32 -33.75 -9.46
C GLY A 146 -3.05 -33.50 -7.97
N LEU A 147 -3.14 -32.24 -7.54
CA LEU A 147 -2.89 -31.79 -6.17
C LEU A 147 -4.18 -31.22 -5.58
N THR A 148 -4.37 -31.47 -4.29
CA THR A 148 -5.47 -30.92 -3.48
C THR A 148 -4.88 -30.24 -2.26
N GLY A 149 -5.41 -29.09 -1.88
CA GLY A 149 -5.02 -28.39 -0.66
C GLY A 149 -5.71 -27.04 -0.51
N ASP A 150 -5.34 -26.31 0.54
CA ASP A 150 -5.87 -24.96 0.79
C ASP A 150 -5.27 -23.97 -0.20
N VAL A 151 -6.12 -23.31 -0.97
CA VAL A 151 -5.74 -22.38 -2.04
C VAL A 151 -5.84 -20.94 -1.58
N SER A 152 -4.75 -20.19 -1.72
CA SER A 152 -4.73 -18.73 -1.56
C SER A 152 -4.10 -18.02 -2.77
N PHE A 153 -4.56 -16.80 -3.02
CA PHE A 153 -4.07 -15.94 -4.10
C PHE A 153 -3.24 -14.81 -3.49
N HIS A 154 -2.13 -14.43 -4.14
CA HIS A 154 -1.29 -13.34 -3.65
C HIS A 154 -0.87 -12.39 -4.77
N ASP A 155 -0.62 -11.14 -4.38
CA ASP A 155 -0.10 -10.11 -5.27
C ASP A 155 1.43 -10.23 -5.47
N ALA A 156 2.00 -9.29 -6.22
CA ALA A 156 3.43 -9.25 -6.50
C ALA A 156 4.32 -8.93 -5.29
N ARG A 157 3.73 -8.49 -4.17
CA ARG A 157 4.43 -8.28 -2.89
C ARG A 157 4.34 -9.52 -1.98
N GLY A 158 3.61 -10.55 -2.37
CA GLY A 158 3.36 -11.72 -1.52
C GLY A 158 2.13 -11.61 -0.64
N LEU A 159 1.41 -10.49 -0.68
CA LEU A 159 0.28 -10.25 0.22
C LEU A 159 -0.97 -10.95 -0.31
N ILE A 160 -1.67 -11.64 0.60
CA ILE A 160 -2.88 -12.39 0.28
C ILE A 160 -4.00 -11.50 -0.29
N ILE A 161 -4.76 -12.08 -1.21
CA ILE A 161 -5.92 -11.51 -1.87
C ILE A 161 -7.08 -12.48 -1.66
N CYS A 162 -8.28 -11.96 -1.41
CA CYS A 162 -9.49 -12.78 -1.38
C CYS A 162 -9.63 -13.61 -2.68
N PRO A 163 -9.74 -14.95 -2.59
CA PRO A 163 -9.94 -15.83 -3.75
C PRO A 163 -11.20 -15.48 -4.53
N LEU A 164 -12.30 -15.10 -3.86
CA LEU A 164 -13.56 -14.75 -4.53
C LEU A 164 -13.42 -13.45 -5.34
N ALA A 165 -12.67 -12.47 -4.82
CA ALA A 165 -12.37 -11.24 -5.55
C ALA A 165 -11.39 -11.47 -6.71
N SER A 166 -10.44 -12.40 -6.55
CA SER A 166 -9.56 -12.84 -7.64
C SER A 166 -10.36 -13.49 -8.77
N ALA A 167 -11.35 -14.32 -8.42
CA ALA A 167 -12.24 -14.97 -9.37
C ALA A 167 -13.14 -13.94 -10.09
N ALA A 168 -13.68 -12.97 -9.35
CA ALA A 168 -14.46 -11.85 -9.93
C ALA A 168 -13.62 -11.03 -10.92
N MET A 169 -12.37 -10.74 -10.59
CA MET A 169 -11.44 -10.05 -11.48
C MET A 169 -11.16 -10.86 -12.74
N PHE A 170 -10.95 -12.17 -12.62
CA PHE A 170 -10.70 -13.03 -13.78
C PHE A 170 -11.93 -13.14 -14.68
N ALA A 171 -13.12 -13.25 -14.10
CA ALA A 171 -14.38 -13.24 -14.84
C ALA A 171 -14.54 -11.97 -15.69
N ASP A 172 -14.37 -10.78 -15.10
CA ASP A 172 -14.49 -9.51 -15.85
C ASP A 172 -13.36 -9.33 -16.88
N LEU A 173 -12.11 -9.68 -16.54
CA LEU A 173 -10.99 -9.59 -17.48
C LEU A 173 -11.14 -10.54 -18.67
N LEU A 174 -11.63 -11.76 -18.45
CA LEU A 174 -11.89 -12.73 -19.53
C LEU A 174 -13.03 -12.27 -20.44
N ALA A 175 -14.04 -11.59 -19.89
CA ALA A 175 -15.12 -10.98 -20.67
C ALA A 175 -14.62 -9.77 -21.48
N ALA A 176 -13.79 -8.92 -20.89
CA ALA A 176 -13.25 -7.72 -21.53
C ALA A 176 -12.14 -8.02 -22.55
N TYR A 177 -11.34 -9.05 -22.29
CA TYR A 177 -10.19 -9.45 -23.11
C TYR A 177 -10.25 -10.95 -23.44
N PRO A 178 -11.12 -11.38 -24.37
CA PRO A 178 -11.26 -12.79 -24.72
C PRO A 178 -9.97 -13.45 -25.21
N ALA A 179 -9.03 -12.66 -25.76
CA ALA A 179 -7.72 -13.13 -26.20
C ALA A 179 -6.82 -13.64 -25.05
N ALA A 180 -7.11 -13.26 -23.80
CA ALA A 180 -6.41 -13.77 -22.61
C ALA A 180 -6.94 -15.15 -22.18
N ARG A 181 -8.11 -15.59 -22.69
CA ARG A 181 -8.69 -16.89 -22.36
C ARG A 181 -7.84 -17.99 -22.95
N ARG A 182 -7.47 -18.96 -22.12
CA ARG A 182 -6.83 -20.21 -22.54
C ARG A 182 -7.34 -21.36 -21.68
N LEU A 183 -7.50 -22.51 -22.31
CA LEU A 183 -7.67 -23.78 -21.64
C LEU A 183 -6.63 -24.73 -22.23
N SER A 184 -6.01 -25.52 -21.37
CA SER A 184 -5.13 -26.60 -21.79
C SER A 184 -5.88 -27.58 -22.70
N PRO A 185 -5.24 -28.11 -23.75
CA PRO A 185 -5.84 -29.12 -24.61
C PRO A 185 -6.24 -30.40 -23.85
N ASP A 186 -5.66 -30.66 -22.67
CA ASP A 186 -5.94 -31.82 -21.83
C ASP A 186 -7.25 -31.69 -21.04
N VAL A 187 -7.86 -30.51 -21.01
CA VAL A 187 -9.22 -30.33 -20.49
C VAL A 187 -10.22 -30.89 -21.51
N THR A 188 -10.92 -31.96 -21.13
CA THR A 188 -11.91 -32.66 -21.98
C THR A 188 -13.04 -31.77 -22.50
N ASN A 189 -13.22 -30.57 -21.94
CA ASN A 189 -14.15 -29.52 -22.39
C ASN A 189 -13.42 -28.20 -22.70
N GLN A 190 -12.84 -28.09 -23.90
CA GLN A 190 -12.27 -26.82 -24.40
C GLN A 190 -13.31 -25.69 -24.56
N SER A 191 -14.61 -25.98 -24.36
CA SER A 191 -15.71 -25.02 -24.35
C SER A 191 -16.01 -24.41 -22.97
N ALA A 192 -15.35 -24.85 -21.89
CA ALA A 192 -15.71 -24.47 -20.52
C ALA A 192 -15.68 -22.95 -20.31
N ALA A 193 -16.80 -22.39 -19.85
CA ALA A 193 -17.06 -20.98 -19.68
C ALA A 193 -16.89 -20.54 -18.21
N ALA A 194 -16.79 -19.23 -17.98
CA ALA A 194 -16.57 -18.67 -16.65
C ALA A 194 -17.78 -18.91 -15.71
N ASP A 195 -18.97 -19.07 -16.27
CA ASP A 195 -20.25 -19.31 -15.60
C ASP A 195 -20.62 -20.80 -15.47
N ASP A 196 -19.80 -21.71 -16.00
CA ASP A 196 -19.95 -23.15 -15.76
C ASP A 196 -19.63 -23.51 -14.29
N ALA A 197 -20.06 -24.70 -13.86
CA ALA A 197 -19.70 -25.23 -12.54
C ALA A 197 -18.17 -25.38 -12.39
N GLY A 198 -17.60 -24.78 -11.34
CA GLY A 198 -16.15 -24.66 -11.15
C GLY A 198 -15.50 -23.50 -11.93
N GLY A 199 -16.32 -22.73 -12.66
CA GLY A 199 -15.94 -21.51 -13.36
C GLY A 199 -15.74 -20.32 -12.44
N VAL A 200 -14.86 -19.40 -12.82
CA VAL A 200 -14.48 -18.24 -11.99
C VAL A 200 -15.65 -17.32 -11.62
N ALA A 201 -16.68 -17.21 -12.46
CA ALA A 201 -17.87 -16.42 -12.14
C ALA A 201 -18.74 -17.10 -11.07
N THR A 202 -18.82 -18.44 -11.08
CA THR A 202 -19.53 -19.21 -10.04
C THR A 202 -18.78 -19.17 -8.71
N ILE A 203 -17.45 -19.29 -8.76
CA ILE A 203 -16.58 -19.16 -7.57
C ILE A 203 -16.72 -17.77 -6.96
N ALA A 204 -16.72 -16.71 -7.76
CA ALA A 204 -16.93 -15.34 -7.27
C ALA A 204 -18.27 -15.14 -6.53
N ALA A 205 -19.25 -16.03 -6.72
CA ALA A 205 -20.59 -15.94 -6.16
C ALA A 205 -20.85 -16.86 -4.94
N LEU A 206 -19.84 -17.61 -4.46
CA LEU A 206 -20.01 -18.63 -3.41
C LEU A 206 -20.60 -18.09 -2.10
N ASP A 207 -20.20 -16.90 -1.66
CA ASP A 207 -20.62 -16.30 -0.40
C ASP A 207 -21.82 -15.35 -0.55
N GLY A 208 -22.75 -15.69 -1.45
CA GLY A 208 -24.02 -14.97 -1.66
C GLY A 208 -23.98 -13.80 -2.68
N PRO A 209 -25.13 -13.17 -2.97
CA PRO A 209 -25.31 -12.35 -4.18
C PRO A 209 -24.99 -10.84 -4.08
N ALA A 210 -24.35 -10.30 -3.04
CA ALA A 210 -24.10 -8.85 -2.94
C ALA A 210 -22.68 -8.45 -3.38
N PRO A 211 -22.47 -7.36 -4.15
CA PRO A 211 -21.14 -6.80 -4.36
C PRO A 211 -20.54 -6.36 -3.03
N ALA A 212 -19.78 -7.24 -2.40
CA ALA A 212 -19.04 -6.98 -1.17
C ALA A 212 -17.66 -6.43 -1.56
N THR A 213 -17.31 -5.29 -0.98
CA THR A 213 -15.95 -4.76 -1.02
C THR A 213 -15.28 -5.13 0.29
N THR A 214 -14.40 -6.11 0.27
CA THR A 214 -13.62 -6.48 1.46
C THR A 214 -12.33 -5.66 1.50
N ILE A 215 -12.04 -5.10 2.66
CA ILE A 215 -10.87 -4.27 2.93
C ILE A 215 -9.91 -5.05 3.81
N HIS A 216 -8.65 -5.13 3.39
CA HIS A 216 -7.55 -5.62 4.22
C HIS A 216 -6.71 -4.44 4.69
N VAL A 217 -6.66 -4.24 6.01
CA VAL A 217 -5.94 -3.16 6.67
C VAL A 217 -4.56 -3.64 7.09
N VAL A 218 -3.53 -3.06 6.48
CA VAL A 218 -2.13 -3.44 6.71
C VAL A 218 -1.30 -2.25 7.17
N ASN A 219 -0.20 -2.55 7.83
CA ASN A 219 0.87 -1.59 8.08
C ASN A 219 1.72 -1.35 6.80
N PRO A 220 2.63 -0.36 6.79
CA PRO A 220 3.49 -0.08 5.63
C PRO A 220 4.35 -1.26 5.16
N HIS A 221 4.67 -2.18 6.07
CA HIS A 221 5.47 -3.37 5.80
C HIS A 221 4.64 -4.57 5.29
N GLY A 222 3.32 -4.45 5.23
CA GLY A 222 2.41 -5.50 4.76
C GLY A 222 1.94 -6.48 5.84
N GLY A 223 2.34 -6.27 7.09
CA GLY A 223 1.76 -6.99 8.24
C GLY A 223 0.41 -6.40 8.66
N LEU A 224 -0.31 -7.08 9.55
CA LEU A 224 -1.51 -6.49 10.14
C LEU A 224 -1.20 -5.16 10.83
N PHE A 225 -2.14 -4.22 10.70
CA PHE A 225 -2.13 -3.04 11.52
C PHE A 225 -2.60 -3.41 12.93
N VAL A 226 -1.76 -3.13 13.93
CA VAL A 226 -2.11 -3.24 15.34
C VAL A 226 -2.07 -1.84 15.94
N PRO A 227 -3.19 -1.32 16.46
CA PRO A 227 -3.22 0.01 17.02
C PRO A 227 -2.30 0.08 18.26
N ALA A 228 -1.52 1.17 18.36
CA ALA A 228 -0.69 1.42 19.53
C ALA A 228 -1.52 1.83 20.77
N MET A 229 -2.74 2.33 20.54
CA MET A 229 -3.72 2.68 21.55
C MET A 229 -5.06 2.04 21.16
N GLU A 230 -5.61 1.20 22.01
CA GLU A 230 -6.76 0.33 21.66
C GLU A 230 -8.02 1.09 21.25
N ASP A 231 -8.21 2.32 21.75
CA ASP A 231 -9.33 3.20 21.40
C ASP A 231 -9.11 4.01 20.11
N ARG A 232 -7.88 4.03 19.58
CA ARG A 232 -7.49 4.74 18.34
C ARG A 232 -7.30 3.74 17.20
N THR A 233 -8.39 3.49 16.48
CA THR A 233 -8.45 2.51 15.39
C THR A 233 -9.31 3.00 14.24
N LEU A 234 -9.45 2.20 13.18
CA LEU A 234 -10.31 2.49 12.04
C LEU A 234 -11.76 2.06 12.35
N THR A 235 -12.70 2.87 11.90
CA THR A 235 -14.14 2.62 12.01
C THR A 235 -14.82 2.76 10.65
N ARG A 236 -15.84 1.94 10.43
CA ARG A 236 -16.76 2.06 9.30
C ARG A 236 -17.98 2.86 9.73
N ARG A 237 -18.34 3.88 8.95
CA ARG A 237 -19.45 4.78 9.27
C ARG A 237 -20.46 4.87 8.13
N SER A 238 -21.73 4.97 8.52
CA SER A 238 -22.82 5.44 7.66
C SER A 238 -23.15 6.88 8.10
N GLY A 239 -22.70 7.86 7.32
CA GLY A 239 -22.68 9.26 7.75
C GLY A 239 -21.81 9.45 9.00
N SER A 240 -22.40 9.99 10.07
CA SER A 240 -21.71 10.19 11.36
C SER A 240 -21.74 8.95 12.27
N THR A 241 -22.58 7.95 11.97
CA THR A 241 -22.82 6.80 12.85
C THR A 241 -21.76 5.72 12.63
N VAL A 242 -21.06 5.32 13.69
CA VAL A 242 -20.17 4.15 13.68
C VAL A 242 -21.01 2.88 13.56
N THR A 243 -20.73 2.10 12.52
CA THR A 243 -21.40 0.82 12.23
C THR A 243 -20.54 -0.37 12.61
N GLU A 244 -19.21 -0.24 12.54
CA GLU A 244 -18.26 -1.29 12.86
C GLU A 244 -16.90 -0.67 13.20
N THR A 245 -16.17 -1.31 14.09
CA THR A 245 -14.78 -0.99 14.45
C THR A 245 -13.88 -2.09 13.90
N LEU A 246 -12.68 -1.71 13.43
CA LEU A 246 -11.72 -2.66 12.86
C LEU A 246 -11.43 -3.80 13.84
N THR A 247 -11.68 -5.02 13.39
CA THR A 247 -11.41 -6.22 14.17
C THR A 247 -9.93 -6.58 14.13
N PRO A 248 -9.41 -7.37 15.09
CA PRO A 248 -8.01 -7.79 15.11
C PRO A 248 -7.55 -8.58 13.88
N SER A 249 -8.47 -9.11 13.07
CA SER A 249 -8.13 -9.79 11.81
C SER A 249 -7.65 -8.84 10.72
N GLY A 250 -7.84 -7.52 10.88
CA GLY A 250 -7.55 -6.53 9.85
C GLY A 250 -8.45 -6.62 8.62
N LEU A 251 -9.53 -7.40 8.67
CA LEU A 251 -10.52 -7.51 7.61
C LEU A 251 -11.81 -6.79 7.99
N MET A 252 -12.39 -6.09 7.03
CA MET A 252 -13.64 -5.35 7.20
C MET A 252 -14.33 -5.20 5.84
N ASP A 253 -15.64 -5.39 5.78
CA ASP A 253 -16.41 -5.10 4.56
C ASP A 253 -16.78 -3.62 4.47
N LEU A 254 -16.84 -3.07 3.26
CA LEU A 254 -17.19 -1.68 2.99
C LEU A 254 -18.40 -1.62 2.04
N PRO A 255 -19.62 -1.45 2.57
CA PRO A 255 -20.80 -1.14 1.78
C PRO A 255 -20.65 0.18 1.01
N ALA A 256 -21.32 0.28 -0.15
CA ALA A 256 -21.16 1.41 -1.06
C ALA A 256 -21.60 2.78 -0.49
N ASP A 257 -22.50 2.77 0.50
CA ASP A 257 -23.04 3.96 1.19
C ASP A 257 -22.25 4.33 2.46
N GLN A 258 -21.15 3.63 2.73
CA GLN A 258 -20.36 3.78 3.95
C GLN A 258 -18.93 4.24 3.66
N SER A 259 -18.27 4.76 4.69
CA SER A 259 -16.90 5.25 4.61
C SER A 259 -16.05 4.75 5.77
N LEU A 260 -14.73 4.72 5.57
CA LEU A 260 -13.72 4.38 6.56
C LEU A 260 -13.10 5.66 7.11
N GLN A 261 -13.06 5.77 8.44
CA GLN A 261 -12.56 6.95 9.16
C GLN A 261 -11.92 6.52 10.49
N GLY A 262 -11.14 7.40 11.10
CA GLY A 262 -10.66 7.20 12.47
C GLY A 262 -11.81 7.06 13.48
N SER A 263 -11.54 6.38 14.60
CA SER A 263 -12.45 6.31 15.74
C SER A 263 -12.73 7.70 16.34
N ASP A 264 -13.82 7.84 17.09
CA ASP A 264 -14.14 9.12 17.76
C ASP A 264 -13.04 9.54 18.74
N ALA A 265 -12.36 8.59 19.40
CA ALA A 265 -11.23 8.89 20.28
C ALA A 265 -10.01 9.42 19.51
N ASP A 266 -9.73 8.87 18.33
CA ASP A 266 -8.66 9.38 17.47
C ASP A 266 -9.05 10.75 16.87
N GLN A 267 -10.32 11.00 16.54
CA GLN A 267 -10.76 12.32 16.08
C GLN A 267 -10.69 13.37 17.20
N ALA A 268 -11.15 13.03 18.41
CA ALA A 268 -11.08 13.94 19.56
C ALA A 268 -9.63 14.29 19.91
N ALA A 269 -8.70 13.35 19.76
CA ALA A 269 -7.27 13.62 19.92
C ALA A 269 -6.75 14.60 18.85
N GLU A 270 -7.30 14.59 17.63
CA GLU A 270 -6.91 15.52 16.56
C GLU A 270 -7.35 16.93 16.89
N ASP A 271 -8.62 17.04 17.26
CA ASP A 271 -9.25 18.32 17.58
C ASP A 271 -8.55 18.98 18.77
N ALA A 272 -8.15 18.18 19.78
CA ALA A 272 -7.35 18.65 20.90
C ALA A 272 -5.97 19.16 20.49
N ALA A 273 -5.26 18.48 19.58
CA ALA A 273 -3.95 18.93 19.10
C ALA A 273 -4.01 20.15 18.21
N ASN A 274 -5.10 20.33 17.44
CA ASN A 274 -5.28 21.52 16.60
C ASN A 274 -5.63 22.78 17.43
N ALA A 275 -6.16 22.62 18.63
CA ALA A 275 -6.58 23.74 19.48
C ALA A 275 -5.42 24.46 20.21
N ASP A 276 -4.25 23.82 20.35
CA ASP A 276 -3.16 24.35 21.18
C ASP A 276 -2.20 25.30 20.42
N ASP A 277 -2.36 25.51 19.11
CA ASP A 277 -1.44 26.25 18.19
C ASP A 277 0.04 25.75 18.21
N ALA A 278 0.42 25.00 19.23
CA ALA A 278 1.53 24.09 19.29
C ALA A 278 1.08 22.83 18.53
N HIS A 279 1.53 22.69 17.28
CA HIS A 279 1.48 21.43 16.53
C HIS A 279 2.34 20.35 17.22
N ASP A 280 1.97 19.96 18.44
CA ASP A 280 2.69 19.07 19.32
C ASP A 280 1.92 17.75 19.43
N PHE A 281 2.28 16.80 18.58
CA PHE A 281 1.54 15.53 18.42
C PHE A 281 1.87 14.49 19.49
N ASP A 282 2.43 14.90 20.64
CA ASP A 282 2.63 13.96 21.75
C ASP A 282 1.26 13.48 22.30
N THR A 283 0.23 14.34 22.20
CA THR A 283 -1.17 14.04 22.60
C THR A 283 -2.15 13.87 21.43
N GLY A 284 -1.79 14.35 20.23
CA GLY A 284 -2.67 14.46 19.06
C GLY A 284 -3.04 13.17 18.34
N ALA A 285 -3.88 13.29 17.31
CA ALA A 285 -4.29 12.16 16.47
C ALA A 285 -3.15 11.64 15.60
N ARG A 286 -2.91 10.33 15.74
CA ARG A 286 -1.69 9.68 15.29
C ARG A 286 -1.90 8.89 14.02
N LEU A 287 -3.14 8.49 13.77
CA LEU A 287 -3.49 7.61 12.69
C LEU A 287 -3.50 8.35 11.35
N ARG A 288 -2.81 7.78 10.37
CA ARG A 288 -2.92 8.13 8.96
C ARG A 288 -3.26 6.87 8.17
N TRP A 289 -4.14 7.02 7.20
CA TRP A 289 -4.58 5.93 6.34
C TRP A 289 -4.71 6.38 4.88
N GLY A 290 -4.67 5.41 3.98
CA GLY A 290 -4.77 5.64 2.54
C GLY A 290 -4.83 4.32 1.78
N TRP A 291 -5.25 4.37 0.53
CA TRP A 291 -5.17 3.19 -0.33
C TRP A 291 -3.70 2.82 -0.55
N ALA A 292 -3.37 1.54 -0.40
CA ALA A 292 -1.97 1.07 -0.37
C ALA A 292 -1.15 1.41 -1.65
N HIS A 293 -1.83 1.76 -2.75
CA HIS A 293 -1.25 2.06 -4.04
C HIS A 293 -1.21 3.57 -4.40
N GLU A 294 -1.81 4.45 -3.59
CA GLU A 294 -1.85 5.90 -3.86
C GLU A 294 -0.63 6.67 -3.36
N GLY A 295 0.26 6.03 -2.58
CA GLY A 295 1.49 6.64 -2.08
C GLY A 295 1.26 7.86 -1.16
N ARG A 296 0.03 8.07 -0.69
CA ARG A 296 -0.37 9.15 0.21
C ARG A 296 -1.19 8.57 1.36
N LEU A 297 -0.86 9.00 2.57
CA LEU A 297 -1.62 8.69 3.78
C LEU A 297 -2.14 10.01 4.34
N GLY A 298 -3.41 10.04 4.72
CA GLY A 298 -4.09 11.21 5.26
C GLY A 298 -5.11 10.80 6.31
N ARG A 299 -6.10 11.65 6.53
CA ARG A 299 -7.21 11.42 7.47
C ARG A 299 -8.58 11.64 6.85
N ALA A 300 -8.62 11.87 5.54
CA ALA A 300 -9.87 12.00 4.83
C ALA A 300 -10.66 10.69 4.93
N ALA A 301 -11.97 10.80 5.05
CA ALA A 301 -12.86 9.66 4.95
C ALA A 301 -12.65 8.96 3.61
N LEU A 302 -12.48 7.64 3.64
CA LEU A 302 -12.30 6.84 2.44
C LEU A 302 -13.57 6.10 2.08
N THR A 303 -14.01 6.23 0.83
CA THR A 303 -15.03 5.39 0.22
C THR A 303 -14.37 4.48 -0.81
N ALA A 304 -15.00 3.35 -1.14
CA ALA A 304 -14.49 2.44 -2.16
C ALA A 304 -14.26 3.20 -3.48
N PRO A 305 -13.04 3.15 -4.07
CA PRO A 305 -12.76 3.82 -5.33
C PRO A 305 -13.70 3.30 -6.43
N PRO A 306 -14.32 4.18 -7.23
CA PRO A 306 -15.16 3.75 -8.32
C PRO A 306 -14.34 3.04 -9.41
N LEU A 307 -14.92 2.01 -10.03
CA LEU A 307 -14.34 1.38 -11.21
C LEU A 307 -14.49 2.31 -12.42
N ALA A 308 -13.42 2.49 -13.18
CA ALA A 308 -13.48 3.25 -14.43
C ALA A 308 -14.31 2.54 -15.52
N ALA A 309 -14.19 1.21 -15.59
CA ALA A 309 -15.01 0.36 -16.43
C ALA A 309 -15.15 -1.04 -15.83
N GLY A 310 -16.14 -1.79 -16.33
CA GLY A 310 -16.44 -3.15 -15.90
C GLY A 310 -17.23 -3.23 -14.61
N THR A 311 -17.49 -4.47 -14.20
CA THR A 311 -18.28 -4.77 -13.01
C THR A 311 -17.64 -5.93 -12.27
N LEU A 312 -17.24 -5.70 -11.02
CA LEU A 312 -16.73 -6.74 -10.14
C LEU A 312 -17.83 -7.17 -9.18
N SER A 313 -18.22 -8.46 -9.22
CA SER A 313 -19.18 -9.05 -8.29
C SER A 313 -18.64 -9.14 -6.86
N ARG A 314 -17.31 -9.05 -6.70
CA ARG A 314 -16.58 -8.94 -5.43
C ARG A 314 -15.36 -8.04 -5.62
N GLN A 315 -15.14 -7.14 -4.69
CA GLN A 315 -13.98 -6.27 -4.68
C GLN A 315 -13.11 -6.57 -3.47
N PHE A 316 -11.80 -6.52 -3.66
CA PHE A 316 -10.83 -6.59 -2.58
C PHE A 316 -9.91 -5.39 -2.71
N LEU A 317 -9.81 -4.61 -1.65
CA LEU A 317 -8.96 -3.42 -1.60
C LEU A 317 -8.03 -3.53 -0.40
N ARG A 318 -6.84 -2.93 -0.54
CA ARG A 318 -5.89 -2.85 0.55
C ARG A 318 -5.75 -1.42 1.04
N LEU A 319 -6.00 -1.24 2.33
CA LEU A 319 -5.82 0.02 3.03
C LEU A 319 -4.53 -0.07 3.84
N MET A 320 -3.66 0.92 3.66
CA MET A 320 -2.48 1.08 4.49
C MET A 320 -2.82 2.03 5.63
N MET A 321 -2.43 1.65 6.85
CA MET A 321 -2.66 2.42 8.06
C MET A 321 -1.39 2.47 8.90
N VAL A 322 -1.12 3.63 9.48
CA VAL A 322 0.05 3.85 10.33
C VAL A 322 -0.31 4.78 11.48
N ASP A 323 0.14 4.45 12.68
CA ASP A 323 0.28 5.42 13.76
C ASP A 323 1.63 6.11 13.56
N LEU A 324 1.64 7.37 13.10
CA LEU A 324 2.87 8.08 12.76
C LEU A 324 3.79 8.27 13.96
N THR A 325 3.22 8.56 15.14
CA THR A 325 4.00 8.78 16.36
C THR A 325 4.68 7.49 16.79
N TRP A 326 3.93 6.39 16.85
CA TRP A 326 4.46 5.07 17.19
C TRP A 326 5.49 4.59 16.16
N HIS A 327 5.21 4.78 14.86
CA HIS A 327 6.10 4.34 13.79
C HIS A 327 7.46 5.06 13.80
N LEU A 328 7.48 6.35 14.16
CA LEU A 328 8.71 7.15 14.15
C LEU A 328 9.45 7.16 15.50
N LEU A 329 8.71 7.22 16.61
CA LEU A 329 9.30 7.39 17.95
C LEU A 329 9.37 6.10 18.76
N GLY A 330 8.64 5.06 18.36
CA GLY A 330 8.50 3.82 19.14
C GLY A 330 7.68 4.00 20.41
N ASN A 331 7.92 3.14 21.39
CA ASN A 331 7.20 3.17 22.67
C ASN A 331 7.72 4.31 23.57
N ARG A 332 6.95 5.40 23.64
CA ARG A 332 7.18 6.53 24.54
C ARG A 332 6.34 6.49 25.82
N THR A 333 5.62 5.39 26.04
CA THR A 333 4.77 5.25 27.22
C THR A 333 5.57 4.68 28.39
N ALA A 334 5.07 4.89 29.60
CA ALA A 334 5.63 4.32 30.82
C ALA A 334 5.35 2.80 30.99
N ALA A 335 4.63 2.19 30.05
CA ALA A 335 4.28 0.77 30.06
C ALA A 335 4.92 0.06 28.86
N SER A 336 5.22 -1.23 29.01
CA SER A 336 5.57 -2.06 27.86
C SER A 336 4.36 -2.18 26.93
N HIS A 337 4.56 -2.00 25.63
CA HIS A 337 3.51 -2.16 24.64
C HIS A 337 4.06 -2.93 23.43
N GLN A 338 3.33 -3.94 22.94
CA GLN A 338 3.77 -4.82 21.83
C GLN A 338 5.17 -5.45 22.04
N ASN A 339 5.48 -5.88 23.27
CA ASN A 339 6.80 -6.38 23.68
C ASN A 339 7.95 -5.36 23.55
N ILE A 340 7.64 -4.09 23.30
CA ILE A 340 8.60 -3.00 23.33
C ILE A 340 8.65 -2.46 24.76
N PRO A 341 9.84 -2.40 25.41
CA PRO A 341 10.00 -1.84 26.74
C PRO A 341 9.49 -0.39 26.84
N PRO A 342 9.10 0.09 28.03
CA PRO A 342 8.72 1.48 28.24
C PRO A 342 9.91 2.42 28.02
N ASP A 343 9.60 3.71 27.85
CA ASP A 343 10.62 4.76 27.89
C ASP A 343 11.30 4.78 29.28
N ASP A 344 12.60 5.04 29.31
CA ASP A 344 13.38 5.10 30.56
C ASP A 344 13.11 6.37 31.38
N GLY A 345 12.43 7.36 30.76
CA GLY A 345 12.04 8.61 31.39
C GLY A 345 13.22 9.53 31.72
N LEU A 346 14.42 9.24 31.22
CA LEU A 346 15.62 10.04 31.49
C LEU A 346 15.67 11.31 30.64
N ILE A 347 14.94 11.35 29.52
CA ILE A 347 14.86 12.51 28.63
C ILE A 347 13.71 13.42 29.10
N PRO A 348 14.00 14.66 29.54
CA PRO A 348 12.95 15.62 29.91
C PRO A 348 12.01 15.88 28.72
N THR A 349 10.71 16.05 28.99
CA THR A 349 9.66 16.19 27.97
C THR A 349 9.94 17.30 26.95
N ALA A 350 10.58 18.40 27.37
CA ALA A 350 10.97 19.49 26.49
C ALA A 350 11.98 19.09 25.39
N TYR A 351 12.74 18.02 25.60
CA TYR A 351 13.77 17.51 24.68
C TYR A 351 13.33 16.28 23.90
N GLN A 352 12.11 15.79 24.13
CA GLN A 352 11.62 14.62 23.41
C GLN A 352 11.36 14.99 21.93
N PRO A 353 11.77 14.15 20.97
CA PRO A 353 11.52 14.41 19.57
C PRO A 353 10.02 14.49 19.29
N LYS A 354 9.58 15.59 18.65
CA LYS A 354 8.18 15.81 18.29
C LYS A 354 7.94 15.37 16.84
N VAL A 355 6.88 14.58 16.62
CA VAL A 355 6.40 14.30 15.27
C VAL A 355 5.47 15.42 14.84
N ARG A 356 5.67 15.95 13.63
CA ARG A 356 4.80 17.00 13.09
C ARG A 356 4.46 16.67 11.63
N PRO A 357 3.27 16.13 11.34
CA PRO A 357 2.79 16.01 9.97
C PRO A 357 2.51 17.38 9.37
N ASP A 358 2.68 17.51 8.06
CA ASP A 358 2.20 18.63 7.25
C ASP A 358 2.69 20.03 7.71
N VAL A 359 3.86 20.11 8.36
CA VAL A 359 4.44 21.40 8.79
C VAL A 359 4.76 22.25 7.55
N PRO A 360 4.18 23.46 7.43
CA PRO A 360 4.66 24.42 6.45
C PRO A 360 6.04 24.90 6.89
N ILE A 361 7.09 24.31 6.32
CA ILE A 361 8.46 24.79 6.53
C ILE A 361 8.61 26.11 5.78
N THR A 362 8.47 27.20 6.54
CA THR A 362 8.72 28.54 6.02
C THR A 362 10.20 28.83 6.13
N TYR A 363 10.89 28.95 5.00
CA TYR A 363 12.27 29.40 4.98
C TYR A 363 12.35 30.85 5.47
N LEU A 364 13.30 31.11 6.37
CA LEU A 364 13.56 32.46 6.83
C LEU A 364 14.16 33.26 5.66
N PRO A 365 13.67 34.48 5.40
CA PRO A 365 14.00 35.22 4.19
C PRO A 365 15.43 35.76 4.17
N ASP A 366 16.08 35.90 5.32
CA ASP A 366 17.41 36.50 5.46
C ASP A 366 18.14 36.05 6.75
N GLY A 367 19.39 36.51 6.89
CA GLY A 367 20.24 36.20 8.04
C GLY A 367 19.77 36.83 9.37
N MET A 368 19.06 37.96 9.34
CA MET A 368 18.55 38.60 10.57
C MET A 368 17.35 37.84 11.12
N ALA A 369 16.45 37.40 10.24
CA ALA A 369 15.36 36.51 10.60
C ALA A 369 15.89 35.18 11.17
N THR A 370 16.99 34.67 10.60
CA THR A 370 17.72 33.49 11.13
C THR A 370 18.28 33.73 12.53
N LEU A 371 18.92 34.89 12.78
CA LEU A 371 19.45 35.23 14.11
C LEU A 371 18.34 35.47 15.15
N ALA A 372 17.22 36.08 14.76
CA ALA A 372 16.05 36.25 15.64
C ALA A 372 15.45 34.89 16.03
N ALA A 373 15.26 34.00 15.05
CA ALA A 373 14.73 32.66 15.29
C ALA A 373 15.68 31.83 16.19
N ALA A 374 16.99 31.94 15.98
CA ALA A 374 17.98 31.30 16.83
C ALA A 374 17.95 31.86 18.28
N GLY A 375 17.83 33.17 18.44
CA GLY A 375 17.67 33.82 19.75
C GLY A 375 16.43 33.34 20.49
N ALA A 376 15.28 33.32 19.81
CA ALA A 376 14.04 32.81 20.37
C ALA A 376 14.15 31.33 20.78
N ALA A 377 14.81 30.50 19.98
CA ALA A 377 15.07 29.10 20.32
C ALA A 377 15.91 28.98 21.60
N ILE A 378 17.01 29.74 21.74
CA ILE A 378 17.86 29.74 22.93
C ILE A 378 17.06 30.13 24.18
N THR A 379 16.26 31.20 24.10
CA THR A 379 15.41 31.63 25.22
C THR A 379 14.38 30.58 25.59
N ASN A 380 13.74 29.95 24.61
CA ASN A 380 12.78 28.87 24.85
C ASN A 380 13.44 27.65 25.51
N PHE A 381 14.67 27.30 25.12
CA PHE A 381 15.41 26.21 25.77
C PHE A 381 15.74 26.52 27.24
N GLN A 382 16.13 27.75 27.55
CA GLN A 382 16.43 28.19 28.92
C GLN A 382 15.17 28.31 29.78
N ALA A 383 14.05 28.72 29.19
CA ALA A 383 12.77 28.83 29.88
C ALA A 383 12.13 27.46 30.16
N ALA A 384 12.30 26.48 29.25
CA ALA A 384 11.71 25.15 29.38
C ALA A 384 12.38 24.28 30.46
N ASP A 385 13.68 24.47 30.73
CA ASP A 385 14.37 23.79 31.83
C ASP A 385 15.54 24.66 32.38
N PRO A 386 15.28 25.46 33.43
CA PRO A 386 16.27 26.36 34.02
C PRO A 386 17.52 25.67 34.60
N GLY A 387 17.53 24.34 34.70
CA GLY A 387 18.65 23.52 35.20
C GLY A 387 19.39 22.70 34.14
N SER A 388 19.00 22.83 32.86
CA SER A 388 19.53 22.00 31.78
C SER A 388 21.00 22.27 31.45
N HIS A 389 21.78 21.20 31.26
CA HIS A 389 23.15 21.25 30.72
C HIS A 389 23.21 21.22 29.18
N VAL A 390 22.07 21.32 28.49
CA VAL A 390 22.02 21.32 27.02
C VAL A 390 22.47 22.70 26.53
N ILE A 391 23.70 22.75 26.00
CA ILE A 391 24.27 23.94 25.39
C ILE A 391 24.13 23.81 23.87
N LEU A 392 23.43 24.76 23.23
CA LEU A 392 23.53 24.95 21.79
C LEU A 392 24.90 25.53 21.48
N ALA A 393 25.85 24.66 21.15
CA ALA A 393 27.19 25.07 20.74
C ALA A 393 27.12 25.68 19.34
N VAL A 394 27.07 27.02 19.28
CA VAL A 394 27.15 27.76 18.01
C VAL A 394 28.59 28.21 17.80
N SER A 395 29.15 27.92 16.63
CA SER A 395 30.46 28.45 16.20
C SER A 395 30.25 29.45 15.06
N PRO A 396 30.72 30.70 15.18
CA PRO A 396 31.48 31.27 16.30
C PRO A 396 30.60 31.55 17.54
N VAL A 397 31.25 31.58 18.72
CA VAL A 397 30.60 32.01 19.98
C VAL A 397 30.17 33.47 19.81
N ILE A 398 28.86 33.71 19.87
CA ILE A 398 28.30 35.06 19.83
C ILE A 398 28.61 35.75 21.16
N GLU A 399 29.14 36.97 21.11
CA GLU A 399 29.42 37.77 22.30
C GLU A 399 28.13 37.99 23.11
N PRO A 400 28.13 37.82 24.45
CA PRO A 400 26.93 37.95 25.27
C PRO A 400 26.20 39.31 25.17
N GLY A 401 26.88 40.36 24.68
CA GLY A 401 26.31 41.68 24.45
C GLY A 401 25.68 41.88 23.07
N LEU A 402 25.80 40.91 22.15
CA LEU A 402 25.18 41.02 20.83
C LEU A 402 23.68 40.73 20.95
N VAL A 403 22.89 41.79 20.90
CA VAL A 403 21.43 41.69 20.90
C VAL A 403 20.98 41.06 19.57
N THR A 404 20.38 39.88 19.64
CA THR A 404 19.68 39.30 18.49
C THR A 404 18.39 40.10 18.24
N PRO A 405 18.00 40.31 16.98
CA PRO A 405 16.73 40.96 16.67
C PRO A 405 15.56 40.26 17.39
N PRO A 406 14.58 41.02 17.92
CA PRO A 406 13.56 40.50 18.83
C PRO A 406 12.52 39.61 18.15
N ALA A 407 12.40 39.67 16.81
CA ALA A 407 11.46 38.89 16.03
C ALA A 407 11.99 38.62 14.61
N PRO A 408 11.62 37.49 13.98
CA PRO A 408 12.02 37.14 12.61
C PRO A 408 11.23 37.89 11.51
N ASP A 409 10.51 38.96 11.87
CA ASP A 409 9.61 39.70 10.99
C ASP A 409 10.24 41.01 10.46
N ALA A 410 9.43 41.86 9.84
CA ALA A 410 9.89 43.14 9.28
C ALA A 410 10.53 44.08 10.32
N ALA A 411 10.23 43.93 11.62
CA ALA A 411 10.79 44.74 12.69
C ALA A 411 12.24 44.37 13.04
N GLY A 412 12.69 43.15 12.69
CA GLY A 412 14.07 42.69 12.85
C GLY A 412 14.98 42.97 11.65
N ARG A 413 14.44 43.52 10.55
CA ARG A 413 15.20 43.80 9.32
C ARG A 413 16.03 45.06 9.48
N TRP A 414 17.21 45.10 8.85
CA TRP A 414 17.92 46.37 8.65
C TRP A 414 16.95 47.35 7.98
N PRO A 415 16.92 48.63 8.41
CA PRO A 415 16.09 49.62 7.74
C PRO A 415 16.41 49.57 6.25
N ILE A 416 15.36 49.49 5.43
CA ILE A 416 15.48 49.61 3.98
C ILE A 416 16.35 50.84 3.73
N TRP A 417 17.47 50.64 3.05
CA TRP A 417 18.38 51.73 2.71
C TRP A 417 17.54 52.85 2.09
N PRO A 418 17.64 54.10 2.58
CA PRO A 418 16.72 55.14 2.16
C PRO A 418 16.72 55.24 0.63
N PRO A 419 15.54 55.24 -0.02
CA PRO A 419 15.47 55.33 -1.47
C PRO A 419 16.01 56.69 -1.88
N GLY A 420 17.23 56.72 -2.43
CA GLY A 420 17.88 57.94 -2.93
C GLY A 420 19.36 58.16 -2.62
N GLY A 421 20.07 57.22 -2.01
CA GLY A 421 21.44 57.44 -1.51
C GLY A 421 22.64 57.19 -2.46
N TRP A 422 22.47 56.98 -3.76
CA TRP A 422 23.61 56.69 -4.67
C TRP A 422 24.47 57.91 -5.02
N ARG A 423 24.23 59.09 -4.43
CA ARG A 423 25.12 60.23 -4.56
C ARG A 423 25.95 60.36 -3.28
N ALA A 424 27.23 59.99 -3.40
CA ALA A 424 28.35 60.25 -2.47
C ALA A 424 28.98 59.05 -1.76
N LEU A 425 29.16 57.92 -2.46
CA LEU A 425 30.40 57.15 -2.24
C LEU A 425 31.40 57.60 -3.30
N PRO A 426 32.57 58.15 -2.92
CA PRO A 426 33.60 58.52 -3.89
C PRO A 426 34.14 57.24 -4.53
N MET A 427 33.64 56.92 -5.72
CA MET A 427 34.29 55.97 -6.62
C MET A 427 35.72 56.49 -6.91
N PRO A 428 36.76 55.65 -6.90
CA PRO A 428 38.09 56.06 -7.31
C PRO A 428 38.04 56.59 -8.74
N ARG A 429 38.41 57.87 -8.93
CA ARG A 429 38.50 58.48 -10.26
C ARG A 429 39.59 57.77 -11.06
N ASN A 430 39.21 57.03 -12.09
CA ASN A 430 40.12 56.60 -13.14
C ASN A 430 40.66 57.84 -13.88
N HIS A 431 41.94 58.15 -13.63
CA HIS A 431 42.72 59.08 -14.43
C HIS A 431 43.08 58.43 -15.79
N ARG A 432 42.55 58.97 -16.89
CA ARG A 432 43.18 59.15 -18.24
C ARG A 432 42.11 59.69 -19.20
N GLN A 433 42.06 61.00 -19.39
CA GLN A 433 42.67 61.80 -20.48
C GLN A 433 41.87 61.80 -21.79
N THR A 434 41.35 62.96 -22.16
CA THR A 434 41.54 63.57 -23.50
C THR A 434 41.63 65.09 -23.29
N GLY A 435 42.68 65.68 -23.86
CA GLY A 435 43.25 66.99 -23.54
C GLY A 435 44.76 66.85 -23.45
#